data_AF-A0A067LPI9-F1
#
_entry.id   AF-A0A067LPI9-F1
#
_cell.length_a   1.000
_cell.length_b   1.000
_cell.length_c   1.000
_cell.angle_alpha   90.00
_cell.angle_beta   90.00
_cell.angle_gamma   90.00
#
_symmetry.space_group_name_H-M   'P 1'
#
loop_
_entity.id
_entity.type
_entity.pdbx_description
1 polymer ?
#
loop_
_entity_poly.entity_id
_entity_poly.type
_entity_poly.pdbx_seq_one_letter_code
_entity_poly.pdbx_strand_id
1 'polypeptide(L)'
;MGMANLLVALSVLAMTCSLAIAYDPSPVQDFCVATDDTACGVLVNGRFCKDPQTVTPDDFSYSGFNIAREPSKQLGVRTNLLTVEEIPGLNTNGLSIARIDFTPGGVNPPHSHPRAAEVMTVIEGALYAGFITSNPCHRLFAKVFKPGDVFVFPFGLIHFQMNIGKTPAVAIAALNSQNPGEMTLANAVFGAVPSVNPDLLARAFHTDRNIVNDLIKQEWVNPSELSDIIQGNMDFYPHPTC
;
A
#
# COMPACT_ATOMS: atom_id res chain seq x y z
N MET A 1 -3.52 51.54 1.85
CA MET A 1 -4.02 50.49 2.77
C MET A 1 -3.26 50.64 4.09
N GLY A 2 -3.93 50.98 5.20
CA GLY A 2 -3.24 51.24 6.47
C GLY A 2 -2.66 49.96 7.08
N MET A 3 -1.64 50.09 7.92
CA MET A 3 -0.95 48.96 8.56
C MET A 3 -1.92 48.01 9.30
N ALA A 4 -3.00 48.55 9.88
CA ALA A 4 -4.07 47.77 10.50
C ALA A 4 -4.82 46.87 9.49
N ASN A 5 -5.13 47.36 8.29
CA ASN A 5 -5.84 46.57 7.27
C ASN A 5 -4.94 45.45 6.71
N LEU A 6 -3.63 45.70 6.63
CA LEU A 6 -2.65 44.68 6.23
C LEU A 6 -2.53 43.58 7.29
N LEU A 7 -2.47 43.95 8.57
CA LEU A 7 -2.44 42.98 9.68
C LEU A 7 -3.71 42.14 9.70
N VAL A 8 -4.89 42.75 9.58
CA VAL A 8 -6.17 42.02 9.52
C VAL A 8 -6.20 41.04 8.33
N ALA A 9 -5.75 41.47 7.15
CA ALA A 9 -5.69 40.60 5.97
C ALA A 9 -4.72 39.42 6.17
N LEU A 10 -3.55 39.64 6.78
CA LEU A 10 -2.59 38.58 7.11
C LEU A 10 -3.14 37.60 8.15
N SER A 11 -3.85 38.10 9.16
CA SER A 11 -4.51 37.26 10.17
C SER A 11 -5.58 36.36 9.55
N VAL A 12 -6.42 36.92 8.66
CA VAL A 12 -7.44 36.15 7.94
C VAL A 12 -6.79 35.12 7.03
N LEU A 13 -5.75 35.49 6.28
CA LEU A 13 -5.03 34.57 5.40
C LEU A 13 -4.39 33.42 6.18
N ALA A 14 -3.76 33.72 7.32
CA ALA A 14 -3.16 32.71 8.21
C ALA A 14 -4.19 31.75 8.81
N MET A 15 -5.40 32.22 9.13
CA MET A 15 -6.51 31.39 9.60
C MET A 15 -7.14 30.54 8.48
N THR A 16 -7.08 31.00 7.23
CA THR A 16 -7.58 30.25 6.05
C THR A 16 -6.55 29.34 5.41
N CYS A 17 -5.28 29.42 5.81
CA CYS A 17 -4.24 28.48 5.40
C CYS A 17 -4.46 27.15 6.10
N SER A 18 -5.33 26.30 5.54
CA SER A 18 -5.43 24.90 5.92
C SER A 18 -4.05 24.25 5.78
N LEU A 19 -3.50 23.76 6.89
CA LEU A 19 -2.34 22.88 6.86
C LEU A 19 -2.77 21.64 6.07
N ALA A 20 -2.25 21.46 4.86
CA ALA A 20 -2.43 20.22 4.12
C ALA A 20 -1.66 19.12 4.86
N ILE A 21 -2.38 18.24 5.54
CA ILE A 21 -1.79 17.06 6.19
C ILE A 21 -1.80 15.94 5.16
N ALA A 22 -0.62 15.46 4.76
CA ALA A 22 -0.45 14.35 3.84
C ALA A 22 -0.44 12.97 4.55
N TYR A 23 -1.15 12.89 5.67
CA TYR A 23 -1.26 11.71 6.54
C TYR A 23 -2.73 11.50 6.91
N ASP A 24 -3.05 10.30 7.39
CA ASP A 24 -4.38 10.02 7.95
C ASP A 24 -4.75 11.06 9.03
N PRO A 25 -5.96 11.66 8.97
CA PRO A 25 -6.41 12.61 9.98
C PRO A 25 -6.46 11.97 11.36
N SER A 26 -6.12 12.73 12.39
CA SER A 26 -6.26 12.27 13.78
C SER A 26 -7.74 11.98 14.10
N PRO A 27 -8.03 10.91 14.87
CA PRO A 27 -9.39 10.61 15.29
C PRO A 27 -9.91 11.71 16.23
N VAL A 28 -11.21 12.00 16.15
CA VAL A 28 -11.90 12.98 17.00
C VAL A 28 -12.88 12.35 18.00
N GLN A 29 -12.86 11.02 18.08
CA GLN A 29 -13.58 10.18 19.04
C GLN A 29 -12.82 8.86 19.23
N ASP A 30 -13.18 8.06 20.23
CA ASP A 30 -12.47 6.81 20.57
C ASP A 30 -12.48 5.78 19.43
N PHE A 31 -13.58 5.68 18.68
CA PHE A 31 -13.67 4.80 17.51
C PHE A 31 -14.70 5.31 16.48
N CYS A 32 -14.50 4.92 15.23
CA CYS A 32 -15.44 5.14 14.12
C CYS A 32 -15.32 3.95 13.18
N VAL A 33 -16.02 2.85 13.47
CA VAL A 33 -15.95 1.61 12.66
C VAL A 33 -16.46 1.90 11.25
N ALA A 34 -15.68 1.55 10.22
CA ALA A 34 -16.08 1.75 8.82
C ALA A 34 -17.40 1.05 8.49
N THR A 35 -18.21 1.68 7.65
CA THR A 35 -19.41 1.07 7.08
C THR A 35 -19.59 1.46 5.61
N ASP A 36 -20.13 0.53 4.83
CA ASP A 36 -20.58 0.76 3.44
C ASP A 36 -22.03 1.25 3.36
N ASP A 37 -22.69 1.48 4.50
CA ASP A 37 -24.02 2.08 4.53
C ASP A 37 -23.94 3.51 3.98
N THR A 38 -24.20 3.61 2.69
CA THR A 38 -24.20 4.85 1.91
C THR A 38 -25.62 5.33 1.70
N ALA A 39 -26.53 5.15 2.66
CA ALA A 39 -27.91 5.65 2.60
C ALA A 39 -28.03 7.12 2.15
N CYS A 40 -26.97 7.93 2.28
CA CYS A 40 -26.91 9.32 1.80
C CYS A 40 -26.16 9.54 0.47
N GLY A 41 -25.50 8.54 -0.12
CA GLY A 41 -24.82 8.64 -1.42
C GLY A 41 -23.65 9.64 -1.50
N VAL A 42 -23.07 10.01 -0.35
CA VAL A 42 -21.99 11.02 -0.27
C VAL A 42 -20.63 10.32 -0.25
N LEU A 43 -19.63 10.88 -0.92
CA LEU A 43 -18.23 10.46 -0.80
C LEU A 43 -17.53 11.32 0.25
N VAL A 44 -16.82 10.68 1.18
CA VAL A 44 -16.03 11.35 2.22
C VAL A 44 -14.57 10.93 2.11
N ASN A 45 -13.66 11.71 2.71
CA ASN A 45 -12.28 11.26 2.87
C ASN A 45 -12.22 10.18 3.95
N GLY A 46 -11.92 8.93 3.58
CA GLY A 46 -11.97 7.77 4.47
C GLY A 46 -13.28 7.00 4.33
N ARG A 47 -13.86 6.55 5.45
CA ARG A 47 -15.09 5.75 5.49
C ARG A 47 -16.11 6.34 6.47
N PHE A 48 -17.40 6.12 6.21
CA PHE A 48 -18.46 6.45 7.17
C PHE A 48 -18.34 5.62 8.45
N CYS A 49 -18.87 6.15 9.56
CA CYS A 49 -18.92 5.43 10.83
C CYS A 49 -20.24 4.68 10.96
N LYS A 50 -20.17 3.40 11.36
CA LYS A 50 -21.28 2.60 11.88
C LYS A 50 -21.85 3.24 13.15
N ASP A 51 -23.15 3.03 13.43
CA ASP A 51 -23.77 3.45 14.70
C ASP A 51 -23.01 2.81 15.88
N PRO A 52 -22.43 3.61 16.80
CA PRO A 52 -21.69 3.10 17.95
C PRO A 52 -22.46 2.10 18.82
N GLN A 53 -23.80 2.16 18.85
CA GLN A 53 -24.63 1.23 19.62
C GLN A 53 -24.71 -0.18 19.01
N THR A 54 -24.29 -0.33 17.75
CA THR A 54 -24.32 -1.59 17.00
C THR A 54 -22.94 -2.21 16.81
N VAL A 55 -21.89 -1.55 17.32
CA VAL A 55 -20.50 -1.98 17.22
C VAL A 55 -20.23 -3.15 18.16
N THR A 56 -19.49 -4.15 17.68
CA THR A 56 -19.09 -5.35 18.44
C THR A 56 -17.57 -5.56 18.39
N PRO A 57 -17.00 -6.42 19.25
CA PRO A 57 -15.57 -6.76 19.17
C PRO A 57 -15.13 -7.32 17.81
N ASP A 58 -16.05 -7.98 17.09
CA ASP A 58 -15.75 -8.56 15.78
C ASP A 58 -15.40 -7.48 14.75
N ASP A 59 -15.96 -6.26 14.87
CA ASP A 59 -15.66 -5.11 14.00
C ASP A 59 -14.18 -4.64 14.12
N PHE A 60 -13.48 -5.01 15.20
CA PHE A 60 -12.09 -4.64 15.47
C PHE A 60 -11.10 -5.80 15.29
N SER A 61 -11.56 -6.96 14.82
CA SER A 61 -10.76 -8.18 14.83
C SER A 61 -10.65 -8.82 13.45
N TYR A 62 -9.56 -9.56 13.25
CA TYR A 62 -9.38 -10.42 12.09
C TYR A 62 -8.82 -11.76 12.53
N SER A 63 -9.48 -12.84 12.12
CA SER A 63 -9.05 -14.22 12.40
C SER A 63 -8.36 -14.83 11.18
N GLY A 64 -7.32 -15.64 11.41
CA GLY A 64 -6.60 -16.34 10.34
C GLY A 64 -5.40 -15.59 9.76
N PHE A 65 -4.99 -14.46 10.36
CA PHE A 65 -3.76 -13.75 9.94
C PHE A 65 -2.49 -14.61 10.07
N ASN A 66 -2.51 -15.60 10.95
CA ASN A 66 -1.42 -16.56 11.14
C ASN A 66 -1.35 -17.64 10.05
N ILE A 67 -2.31 -17.72 9.13
CA ILE A 67 -2.37 -18.73 8.07
C ILE A 67 -1.64 -18.18 6.85
N ALA A 68 -0.65 -18.93 6.36
CA ALA A 68 0.04 -18.60 5.12
C ALA A 68 -0.93 -18.69 3.94
N ARG A 69 -0.86 -17.71 3.02
CA ARG A 69 -1.63 -17.74 1.78
C ARG A 69 -0.75 -18.22 0.63
N GLU A 70 -1.37 -18.88 -0.36
CA GLU A 70 -0.66 -19.43 -1.52
C GLU A 70 0.07 -18.33 -2.31
N PRO A 71 1.41 -18.43 -2.44
CA PRO A 71 2.21 -17.50 -3.24
C PRO A 71 1.88 -17.54 -4.73
N SER A 72 2.04 -16.41 -5.41
CA SER A 72 1.88 -16.36 -6.87
C SER A 72 2.92 -17.24 -7.57
N LYS A 73 2.56 -17.82 -8.72
CA LYS A 73 3.49 -18.65 -9.49
C LYS A 73 4.62 -17.83 -10.09
N GLN A 74 4.31 -16.61 -10.55
CA GLN A 74 5.26 -15.75 -11.24
C GLN A 74 6.29 -15.13 -10.29
N LEU A 75 5.85 -14.69 -9.09
CA LEU A 75 6.70 -13.96 -8.16
C LEU A 75 7.11 -14.79 -6.94
N GLY A 76 6.42 -15.89 -6.62
CA GLY A 76 6.73 -16.69 -5.42
C GLY A 76 6.45 -15.95 -4.11
N VAL A 77 5.56 -14.96 -4.13
CA VAL A 77 5.16 -14.18 -2.95
C VAL A 77 3.64 -14.03 -2.87
N ARG A 78 3.12 -13.90 -1.65
CA ARG A 78 1.76 -13.45 -1.37
C ARG A 78 1.78 -12.46 -0.22
N THR A 79 1.12 -11.32 -0.42
CA THR A 79 0.89 -10.32 0.63
C THR A 79 -0.56 -10.41 1.07
N ASN A 80 -0.78 -10.62 2.36
CA ASN A 80 -2.07 -10.52 3.02
C ASN A 80 -2.09 -9.19 3.79
N LEU A 81 -2.36 -8.10 3.09
CA LEU A 81 -2.51 -6.76 3.66
C LEU A 81 -3.93 -6.60 4.20
N LEU A 82 -4.04 -6.26 5.47
CA LEU A 82 -5.29 -5.95 6.16
C LEU A 82 -5.35 -4.45 6.38
N THR A 83 -6.27 -3.82 5.67
CA THR A 83 -6.59 -2.39 5.71
C THR A 83 -7.92 -2.18 6.42
N VAL A 84 -8.43 -0.94 6.38
CA VAL A 84 -9.81 -0.63 6.79
C VAL A 84 -10.88 -1.48 6.10
N GLU A 85 -10.58 -2.05 4.93
CA GLU A 85 -11.49 -2.92 4.18
C GLU A 85 -11.67 -4.29 4.87
N GLU A 86 -10.60 -4.85 5.42
CA GLU A 86 -10.62 -6.14 6.11
C GLU A 86 -10.90 -6.01 7.60
N ILE A 87 -10.51 -4.88 8.22
CA ILE A 87 -10.74 -4.59 9.63
C ILE A 87 -11.39 -3.20 9.73
N PRO A 88 -12.73 -3.13 9.73
CA PRO A 88 -13.46 -1.87 9.75
C PRO A 88 -13.10 -0.95 10.92
N GLY A 89 -12.72 -1.51 12.06
CA GLY A 89 -12.24 -0.80 13.24
C GLY A 89 -10.94 0.00 13.05
N LEU A 90 -10.17 -0.23 11.97
CA LEU A 90 -8.98 0.55 11.64
C LEU A 90 -9.30 1.97 11.14
N ASN A 91 -10.54 2.24 10.77
CA ASN A 91 -10.93 3.56 10.30
C ASN A 91 -10.63 4.63 11.35
N THR A 92 -10.07 5.76 10.90
CA THR A 92 -9.57 6.89 11.68
C THR A 92 -8.34 6.62 12.57
N ASN A 93 -7.79 5.40 12.58
CA ASN A 93 -6.66 5.03 13.45
C ASN A 93 -5.28 5.12 12.78
N GLY A 94 -5.21 5.33 11.47
CA GLY A 94 -3.94 5.52 10.77
C GLY A 94 -3.03 4.30 10.79
N LEU A 95 -3.59 3.09 10.76
CA LEU A 95 -2.83 1.84 10.85
C LEU A 95 -3.36 0.78 9.88
N SER A 96 -2.44 0.01 9.32
CA SER A 96 -2.73 -1.25 8.62
C SER A 96 -1.62 -2.26 8.91
N ILE A 97 -1.87 -3.54 8.62
CA ILE A 97 -0.92 -4.61 8.90
C ILE A 97 -0.88 -5.60 7.73
N ALA A 98 0.30 -6.07 7.35
CA ALA A 98 0.47 -7.08 6.32
C ALA A 98 1.26 -8.29 6.83
N ARG A 99 0.86 -9.48 6.38
CA ARG A 99 1.68 -10.68 6.41
C ARG A 99 2.18 -10.95 5.00
N ILE A 100 3.46 -11.27 4.86
CA ILE A 100 4.07 -11.55 3.56
C ILE A 100 4.73 -12.93 3.61
N ASP A 101 4.24 -13.84 2.77
CA ASP A 101 4.73 -15.21 2.66
C ASP A 101 5.53 -15.37 1.36
N PHE A 102 6.76 -15.90 1.46
CA PHE A 102 7.68 -16.08 0.34
C PHE A 102 8.06 -17.55 0.17
N THR A 103 8.01 -18.06 -1.07
CA THR A 103 8.72 -19.29 -1.45
C THR A 103 10.23 -19.02 -1.55
N PRO A 104 11.10 -20.05 -1.59
CA PRO A 104 12.52 -19.86 -1.91
C PRO A 104 12.69 -19.13 -3.25
N GLY A 105 13.44 -18.02 -3.26
CA GLY A 105 13.59 -17.17 -4.44
C GLY A 105 12.43 -16.22 -4.71
N GLY A 106 11.36 -16.25 -3.91
CA GLY A 106 10.21 -15.37 -4.04
C GLY A 106 10.57 -13.89 -3.89
N VAL A 107 9.91 -13.04 -4.68
CA VAL A 107 10.18 -11.60 -4.79
C VAL A 107 8.91 -10.82 -4.56
N ASN A 108 8.90 -9.96 -3.55
CA ASN A 108 7.99 -8.83 -3.52
C ASN A 108 8.66 -7.70 -4.34
N PRO A 109 8.19 -7.44 -5.58
CA PRO A 109 8.90 -6.62 -6.55
C PRO A 109 9.03 -5.17 -6.08
N PRO A 110 9.84 -4.33 -6.76
CA PRO A 110 9.90 -2.91 -6.46
C PRO A 110 8.50 -2.27 -6.45
N HIS A 111 8.11 -1.74 -5.29
CA HIS A 111 6.81 -1.10 -5.06
C HIS A 111 6.96 0.07 -4.08
N SER A 112 5.88 0.84 -3.90
CA SER A 112 5.81 1.93 -2.93
C SER A 112 4.41 2.03 -2.31
N HIS A 113 4.35 2.56 -1.09
CA HIS A 113 3.10 2.91 -0.41
C HIS A 113 2.91 4.42 -0.49
N PRO A 114 2.03 4.93 -1.38
CA PRO A 114 1.91 6.37 -1.62
C PRO A 114 1.37 7.15 -0.42
N ARG A 115 0.78 6.45 0.58
CA ARG A 115 0.15 7.06 1.75
C ARG A 115 0.70 6.57 3.09
N ALA A 116 1.78 5.79 3.10
CA ALA A 116 2.34 5.28 4.34
C ALA A 116 3.86 5.05 4.29
N ALA A 117 4.48 5.13 5.46
CA ALA A 117 5.71 4.44 5.80
C ALA A 117 5.38 3.04 6.31
N GLU A 118 6.36 2.14 6.25
CA GLU A 118 6.23 0.75 6.67
C GLU A 118 7.36 0.38 7.64
N VAL A 119 7.02 -0.42 8.65
CA VAL A 119 8.00 -1.15 9.45
C VAL A 119 7.75 -2.65 9.32
N MET A 120 8.78 -3.39 8.92
CA MET A 120 8.73 -4.83 8.67
C MET A 120 9.60 -5.58 9.66
N THR A 121 9.09 -6.68 10.21
CA THR A 121 9.82 -7.64 11.03
C THR A 121 9.86 -8.99 10.34
N VAL A 122 11.04 -9.58 10.19
CA VAL A 122 11.18 -10.94 9.66
C VAL A 122 10.86 -11.94 10.77
N ILE A 123 9.95 -12.88 10.49
CA ILE A 123 9.54 -13.93 11.43
C ILE A 123 10.22 -15.26 11.09
N GLU A 124 10.36 -15.57 9.81
CA GLU A 124 10.97 -16.82 9.33
C GLU A 124 11.84 -16.59 8.10
N GLY A 125 12.85 -17.45 7.89
CA GLY A 125 13.69 -17.45 6.69
C GLY A 125 14.72 -16.32 6.65
N ALA A 126 15.11 -15.91 5.44
CA ALA A 126 16.11 -14.85 5.24
C ALA A 126 15.73 -13.99 4.03
N LEU A 127 15.53 -12.69 4.26
CA LEU A 127 15.08 -11.74 3.24
C LEU A 127 16.20 -10.77 2.91
N TYR A 128 16.57 -10.66 1.63
CA TYR A 128 17.27 -9.50 1.12
C TYR A 128 16.24 -8.40 0.86
N ALA A 129 16.31 -7.31 1.61
CA ALA A 129 15.33 -6.22 1.51
C ALA A 129 16.02 -4.86 1.53
N GLY A 130 15.36 -3.86 0.95
CA GLY A 130 15.90 -2.51 0.93
C GLY A 130 15.00 -1.48 0.25
N PHE A 131 15.37 -0.21 0.39
CA PHE A 131 14.73 0.92 -0.30
C PHE A 131 15.77 1.77 -1.04
N ILE A 132 15.28 2.57 -1.99
CA ILE A 132 16.08 3.46 -2.83
C ILE A 132 15.68 4.90 -2.52
N THR A 133 16.66 5.78 -2.25
CA THR A 133 16.38 7.21 -2.02
C THR A 133 15.96 7.91 -3.31
N SER A 134 15.27 9.04 -3.16
CA SER A 134 14.91 9.91 -4.27
C SER A 134 16.11 10.63 -4.92
N ASN A 135 15.81 11.46 -5.92
CA ASN A 135 16.77 12.37 -6.56
C ASN A 135 17.51 13.21 -5.51
N PRO A 136 18.80 13.54 -5.74
CA PRO A 136 19.60 13.18 -6.92
C PRO A 136 20.36 11.86 -6.79
N CYS A 137 20.32 11.19 -5.63
CA CYS A 137 21.30 10.16 -5.30
C CYS A 137 20.93 8.74 -5.73
N HIS A 138 19.63 8.38 -5.75
CA HIS A 138 19.18 7.00 -6.02
C HIS A 138 19.94 5.93 -5.21
N ARG A 139 20.29 6.25 -3.96
CA ARG A 139 21.14 5.40 -3.12
C ARG A 139 20.34 4.22 -2.60
N LEU A 140 20.86 3.03 -2.78
CA LEU A 140 20.31 1.79 -2.21
C LEU A 140 20.71 1.63 -0.73
N PHE A 141 19.72 1.38 0.12
CA PHE A 141 19.90 0.91 1.49
C PHE A 141 19.31 -0.50 1.59
N ALA A 142 20.16 -1.52 1.55
CA ALA A 142 19.73 -2.92 1.58
C ALA A 142 20.70 -3.81 2.35
N LYS A 143 20.17 -4.87 2.96
CA LYS A 143 20.96 -5.97 3.53
C LYS A 143 20.09 -7.23 3.63
N VAL A 144 20.69 -8.30 4.14
CA VAL A 144 19.96 -9.52 4.49
C VAL A 144 19.46 -9.41 5.94
N PHE A 145 18.18 -9.69 6.13
CA PHE A 145 17.49 -9.72 7.41
C PHE A 145 17.12 -11.16 7.78
N LYS A 146 17.23 -11.49 9.06
CA LYS A 146 16.97 -12.79 9.67
C LYS A 146 15.81 -12.70 10.67
N PRO A 147 15.28 -13.82 11.18
CA PRO A 147 14.19 -13.79 12.15
C PRO A 147 14.50 -12.90 13.35
N GLY A 148 13.57 -12.00 13.68
CA GLY A 148 13.69 -10.99 14.72
C GLY A 148 14.29 -9.66 14.27
N ASP A 149 14.90 -9.60 13.08
CA ASP A 149 15.37 -8.32 12.54
C ASP A 149 14.18 -7.45 12.08
N VAL A 150 14.31 -6.15 12.33
CA VAL A 150 13.33 -5.11 11.96
C VAL A 150 13.95 -4.16 10.94
N PHE A 151 13.16 -3.71 9.97
CA PHE A 151 13.56 -2.71 8.99
C PHE A 151 12.44 -1.71 8.69
N VAL A 152 12.81 -0.47 8.41
CA VAL A 152 11.86 0.61 8.11
C VAL A 152 11.99 1.00 6.65
N PHE A 153 10.87 1.08 5.95
CA PHE A 153 10.75 1.65 4.62
C PHE A 153 10.12 3.05 4.75
N PRO A 154 10.87 4.12 4.43
CA PRO A 154 10.35 5.48 4.55
C PRO A 154 9.16 5.73 3.62
N PHE A 155 8.28 6.64 4.04
CA PHE A 155 7.04 6.99 3.36
C PHE A 155 7.24 7.20 1.85
N GLY A 156 6.48 6.45 1.04
CA GLY A 156 6.44 6.62 -0.42
C GLY A 156 7.72 6.25 -1.17
N LEU A 157 8.78 5.75 -0.51
CA LEU A 157 9.98 5.32 -1.22
C LEU A 157 9.81 3.95 -1.86
N ILE A 158 10.44 3.78 -3.03
CA ILE A 158 10.49 2.50 -3.72
C ILE A 158 11.34 1.53 -2.89
N HIS A 159 10.78 0.37 -2.60
CA HIS A 159 11.42 -0.68 -1.83
C HIS A 159 11.01 -2.07 -2.33
N PHE A 160 11.68 -3.11 -1.84
CA PHE A 160 11.51 -4.49 -2.31
C PHE A 160 11.96 -5.49 -1.25
N GLN A 161 11.56 -6.75 -1.42
CA GLN A 161 12.03 -7.88 -0.64
C GLN A 161 12.24 -9.11 -1.56
N MET A 162 13.27 -9.89 -1.27
CA MET A 162 13.53 -11.16 -1.95
C MET A 162 13.95 -12.22 -0.93
N ASN A 163 13.32 -13.39 -0.97
CA ASN A 163 13.76 -14.54 -0.20
C ASN A 163 15.00 -15.17 -0.85
N ILE A 164 16.16 -14.96 -0.23
CA ILE A 164 17.44 -15.53 -0.68
C ILE A 164 17.78 -16.85 0.02
N GLY A 165 16.91 -17.30 0.93
CA GLY A 165 17.02 -18.57 1.61
C GLY A 165 16.64 -19.77 0.75
N LYS A 166 16.93 -20.97 1.25
CA LYS A 166 16.51 -22.24 0.64
C LYS A 166 15.17 -22.76 1.16
N THR A 167 14.60 -22.07 2.15
CA THR A 167 13.33 -22.39 2.80
C THR A 167 12.35 -21.23 2.62
N PRO A 168 11.05 -21.45 2.84
CA PRO A 168 10.10 -20.34 2.92
C PRO A 168 10.53 -19.28 3.94
N ALA A 169 10.06 -18.06 3.72
CA ALA A 169 10.28 -16.92 4.60
C ALA A 169 8.96 -16.20 4.87
N VAL A 170 8.84 -15.60 6.05
CA VAL A 170 7.64 -14.87 6.49
C VAL A 170 8.07 -13.55 7.11
N ALA A 171 7.38 -12.48 6.73
CA ALA A 171 7.52 -11.17 7.36
C ALA A 171 6.16 -10.60 7.76
N ILE A 172 6.14 -9.82 8.85
CA ILE A 172 4.98 -9.02 9.26
C ILE A 172 5.36 -7.55 9.12
N ALA A 173 4.51 -6.78 8.48
CA ALA A 173 4.68 -5.34 8.29
C ALA A 173 3.53 -4.57 8.91
N ALA A 174 3.81 -3.43 9.52
CA ALA A 174 2.82 -2.47 9.98
C ALA A 174 3.05 -1.13 9.25
N LEU A 175 1.97 -0.48 8.85
CA LEU A 175 2.01 0.76 8.09
C LEU A 175 1.19 1.83 8.81
N ASN A 176 1.62 3.08 8.69
CA ASN A 176 0.99 4.22 9.39
C ASN A 176 -0.12 4.90 8.58
N SER A 177 -0.97 4.11 7.92
CA SER A 177 -2.23 4.57 7.32
C SER A 177 -3.24 3.43 7.32
N GLN A 178 -4.52 3.74 7.50
CA GLN A 178 -5.63 2.79 7.35
C GLN A 178 -5.76 2.27 5.91
N ASN A 179 -5.25 3.04 4.94
CA ASN A 179 -5.20 2.69 3.53
C ASN A 179 -3.86 3.17 2.94
N PRO A 180 -2.78 2.39 3.10
CA PRO A 180 -1.44 2.79 2.65
C PRO A 180 -1.35 2.93 1.12
N GLY A 181 -2.20 2.20 0.39
CA GLY A 181 -2.08 1.98 -1.05
C GLY A 181 -0.84 1.16 -1.40
N GLU A 182 -0.82 0.60 -2.59
CA GLU A 182 0.36 -0.10 -3.10
C GLU A 182 0.52 0.21 -4.58
N MET A 183 1.73 0.61 -4.97
CA MET A 183 2.09 0.81 -6.37
C MET A 183 3.25 -0.09 -6.73
N THR A 184 2.94 -1.30 -7.22
CA THR A 184 3.94 -2.17 -7.83
C THR A 184 4.44 -1.52 -9.13
N LEU A 185 5.73 -1.21 -9.19
CA LEU A 185 6.29 -0.32 -10.21
C LEU A 185 6.08 -0.83 -11.63
N ALA A 186 6.36 -2.11 -11.86
CA ALA A 186 6.23 -2.69 -13.21
C ALA A 186 4.76 -2.77 -13.65
N ASN A 187 3.84 -3.11 -12.74
CA ASN A 187 2.41 -3.12 -13.00
C ASN A 187 1.90 -1.72 -13.34
N ALA A 188 2.29 -0.70 -12.58
CA ALA A 188 1.88 0.68 -12.84
C ALA A 188 2.43 1.23 -14.17
N VAL A 189 3.64 0.84 -14.56
CA VAL A 189 4.29 1.34 -15.78
C VAL A 189 3.85 0.58 -17.02
N PHE A 190 3.83 -0.75 -16.97
CA PHE A 190 3.62 -1.61 -18.15
C PHE A 190 2.25 -2.31 -18.15
N GLY A 191 1.60 -2.45 -16.99
CA GLY A 191 0.31 -3.13 -16.83
C GLY A 191 -0.90 -2.19 -16.65
N ALA A 192 -0.71 -0.87 -16.74
CA ALA A 192 -1.82 0.09 -16.60
C ALA A 192 -2.88 -0.10 -17.70
N VAL A 193 -4.15 0.16 -17.34
CA VAL A 193 -5.30 0.11 -18.25
C VAL A 193 -6.08 1.42 -18.16
N PRO A 194 -6.24 2.19 -19.26
CA PRO A 194 -5.59 1.99 -20.56
C PRO A 194 -4.06 2.12 -20.47
N SER A 195 -3.35 1.50 -21.41
CA SER A 195 -1.89 1.45 -21.38
C SER A 195 -1.23 2.82 -21.55
N VAL A 196 -0.09 3.00 -20.88
CA VAL A 196 0.77 4.16 -21.11
C VAL A 196 1.30 4.12 -22.55
N ASN A 197 1.41 5.29 -23.19
CA ASN A 197 1.88 5.40 -24.56
C ASN A 197 3.24 4.69 -24.75
N PRO A 198 3.34 3.67 -25.63
CA PRO A 198 4.58 2.92 -25.82
C PRO A 198 5.77 3.77 -26.28
N ASP A 199 5.53 4.84 -27.04
CA ASP A 199 6.61 5.74 -27.51
C ASP A 199 7.12 6.64 -26.39
N LEU A 200 6.28 6.95 -25.40
CA LEU A 200 6.69 7.64 -24.17
C LEU A 200 7.56 6.70 -23.33
N LEU A 201 7.12 5.47 -23.10
CA LEU A 201 7.88 4.49 -22.32
C LEU A 201 9.21 4.13 -23.00
N ALA A 202 9.23 3.94 -24.33
CA ALA A 202 10.46 3.65 -25.07
C ALA A 202 11.50 4.76 -24.87
N ARG A 203 11.05 6.03 -24.94
CA ARG A 203 11.90 7.19 -24.65
C ARG A 203 12.30 7.25 -23.18
N ALA A 204 11.38 7.03 -22.24
CA ALA A 204 11.67 7.13 -20.80
C ALA A 204 12.66 6.05 -20.32
N PHE A 205 12.58 4.85 -20.87
CA PHE A 205 13.43 3.71 -20.52
C PHE A 205 14.67 3.58 -21.43
N HIS A 206 14.88 4.52 -22.37
CA HIS A 206 15.97 4.49 -23.36
C HIS A 206 16.07 3.14 -24.09
N THR A 207 14.93 2.60 -24.52
CA THR A 207 14.81 1.28 -25.12
C THR A 207 13.94 1.28 -26.37
N ASP A 208 13.89 0.16 -27.08
CA ASP A 208 13.07 0.01 -28.27
C ASP A 208 11.59 -0.13 -27.94
N ARG A 209 10.76 0.47 -28.79
CA ARG A 209 9.30 0.35 -28.73
C ARG A 209 8.83 -1.11 -28.75
N ASN A 210 9.54 -2.00 -29.43
CA ASN A 210 9.21 -3.43 -29.47
C ASN A 210 9.39 -4.09 -28.10
N ILE A 211 10.48 -3.78 -27.39
CA ILE A 211 10.73 -4.26 -26.02
C ILE A 211 9.61 -3.77 -25.10
N VAL A 212 9.23 -2.50 -25.20
CA VAL A 212 8.10 -1.95 -24.42
C VAL A 212 6.80 -2.68 -24.73
N ASN A 213 6.49 -2.93 -26.00
CA ASN A 213 5.28 -3.67 -26.36
C ASN A 213 5.29 -5.10 -25.82
N ASP A 214 6.46 -5.74 -25.78
CA ASP A 214 6.61 -7.08 -25.20
C ASP A 214 6.40 -7.04 -23.68
N LEU A 215 6.85 -5.98 -22.99
CA LEU A 215 6.59 -5.75 -21.56
C LEU A 215 5.11 -5.46 -21.28
N ILE A 216 4.44 -4.65 -22.10
CA ILE A 216 3.01 -4.35 -21.95
C ILE A 216 2.14 -5.61 -22.12
N LYS A 217 2.58 -6.56 -22.95
CA LYS A 217 1.88 -7.84 -23.16
C LYS A 217 2.12 -8.87 -22.07
N GLN A 218 3.04 -8.62 -21.14
CA GLN A 218 3.27 -9.54 -20.02
C GLN A 218 2.04 -9.58 -19.10
N GLU A 219 1.88 -10.70 -18.42
CA GLU A 219 0.94 -10.83 -17.31
C GLU A 219 1.59 -10.24 -16.05
N TRP A 220 1.15 -9.05 -15.65
CA TRP A 220 1.62 -8.39 -14.43
C TRP A 220 0.77 -8.81 -13.23
N VAL A 221 1.43 -9.31 -12.18
CA VAL A 221 0.78 -9.88 -11.01
C VAL A 221 0.88 -8.92 -9.83
N ASN A 222 -0.21 -8.72 -9.10
CA ASN A 222 -0.22 -7.99 -7.84
C ASN A 222 -0.14 -9.00 -6.67
N PRO A 223 0.92 -8.97 -5.84
CA PRO A 223 1.06 -9.86 -4.67
C PRO A 223 -0.11 -9.79 -3.68
N SER A 224 -0.71 -8.60 -3.53
CA SER A 224 -1.80 -8.32 -2.61
C SER A 224 -3.18 -8.71 -3.19
N GLU A 225 -3.32 -8.63 -4.52
CA GLU A 225 -4.58 -8.89 -5.24
C GLU A 225 -4.48 -10.12 -6.16
N LEU A 226 -3.89 -11.22 -5.70
CA LEU A 226 -4.19 -12.51 -6.32
C LEU A 226 -5.68 -12.75 -6.07
N SER A 227 -6.49 -12.43 -7.07
CA SER A 227 -7.86 -12.89 -7.16
C SER A 227 -7.85 -14.41 -6.98
N ASP A 228 -8.92 -14.94 -6.42
CA ASP A 228 -9.20 -16.38 -6.39
C ASP A 228 -9.43 -16.91 -7.83
N ILE A 229 -8.50 -16.66 -8.76
CA ILE A 229 -8.47 -17.18 -10.14
C ILE A 229 -8.50 -18.71 -10.15
N ILE A 230 -8.21 -19.36 -9.02
CA ILE A 230 -8.33 -20.80 -8.84
C ILE A 230 -9.80 -21.24 -8.61
N GLN A 231 -10.74 -20.35 -8.29
CA GLN A 231 -12.15 -20.67 -8.03
C GLN A 231 -13.13 -20.35 -9.17
N GLY A 232 -12.66 -19.93 -10.35
CA GLY A 232 -13.51 -19.86 -11.55
C GLY A 232 -14.63 -18.81 -11.53
N ASN A 233 -14.70 -17.95 -10.53
CA ASN A 233 -15.56 -16.78 -10.55
C ASN A 233 -14.78 -15.58 -11.10
N MET A 234 -15.15 -15.12 -12.28
CA MET A 234 -14.81 -13.78 -12.79
C MET A 234 -15.63 -12.71 -12.05
N ASP A 235 -15.67 -12.78 -10.73
CA ASP A 235 -16.17 -11.67 -9.93
C ASP A 235 -15.00 -10.70 -9.79
N PHE A 236 -14.93 -9.77 -10.75
CA PHE A 236 -14.38 -8.45 -10.49
C PHE A 236 -15.13 -7.92 -9.27
N TYR A 237 -14.63 -8.20 -8.06
CA TYR A 237 -15.02 -7.38 -6.93
C TYR A 237 -14.63 -5.96 -7.32
N PRO A 238 -15.60 -5.04 -7.46
CA PRO A 238 -15.28 -3.67 -7.75
C PRO A 238 -14.67 -3.11 -6.48
N HIS A 239 -13.35 -3.22 -6.35
CA HIS A 239 -12.64 -2.36 -5.41
C HIS A 239 -12.84 -0.93 -5.93
N PRO A 240 -13.47 -0.04 -5.14
CA PRO A 240 -13.78 1.31 -5.57
C PRO A 240 -12.51 2.15 -5.46
N THR A 241 -11.55 1.94 -6.35
CA THR A 241 -10.35 2.78 -6.44
C THR A 241 -9.97 3.12 -7.89
N CYS A 242 -10.97 3.31 -8.74
CA CYS A 242 -10.93 4.20 -9.90
C CYS A 242 -12.27 4.92 -10.03
#